data_AF-A0AAD7XQZ8-F1
#
_entry.id   AF-A0AAD7XQZ8-F1
#
_cell.length_a   1.000
_cell.length_b   1.000
_cell.length_c   1.000
_cell.angle_alpha   90.00
_cell.angle_beta   90.00
_cell.angle_gamma   90.00
#
_symmetry.space_group_name_H-M   'P 1'
#
loop_
_entity.id
_entity.type
_entity.pdbx_description
1 polymer ?
#
loop_
_entity_poly.entity_id
_entity_poly.type
_entity_poly.pdbx_seq_one_letter_code
_entity_poly.pdbx_strand_id
1 'polypeptide(L)'
;MPRQKQSVVMPSRKSLHIYENWKVYSRQGKLMFRCNQKKARWYLDRELAVKRDKEERAIQLTFEAKGQGHDENDYMIEDRKNICVVCASQAGLTLHHVVPYVYRQWFPLAIKSKSSRDLLLLCKECHDRYERHATAFKKSLALEHGMPMEGKGWIVIPEHRYMRKTASALLSAANKMPVERRQQLEQTIYEFWMQNASWENLTWGQVLEKCAAFKDMERGPGFTEHGEGVVQHLMKNKYITEEGNKERWPDLEKFIKQWRQHFLDHAQPHHLSSRWSVDSDIYTNGA
;
A
#
# COMPACT_ATOMS: atom_id res chain seq x y z
N MET A 1 -37.16 5.75 -0.79
CA MET A 1 -36.35 5.99 -2.01
C MET A 1 -35.01 5.27 -1.86
N PRO A 2 -34.58 4.44 -2.82
CA PRO A 2 -33.25 3.84 -2.75
C PRO A 2 -32.20 4.95 -2.84
N ARG A 3 -31.34 5.03 -1.82
CA ARG A 3 -30.23 5.99 -1.73
C ARG A 3 -29.39 5.84 -3.00
N GLN A 4 -29.30 6.88 -3.83
CA GLN A 4 -28.43 6.86 -5.01
C GLN A 4 -27.02 6.45 -4.57
N LYS A 5 -26.48 5.38 -5.15
CA LYS A 5 -25.11 4.94 -4.87
C LYS A 5 -24.17 6.08 -5.25
N GLN A 6 -23.55 6.71 -4.25
CA GLN A 6 -22.47 7.65 -4.48
C GLN A 6 -21.34 6.95 -5.24
N SER A 7 -20.77 7.64 -6.23
CA SER A 7 -19.67 7.08 -7.00
C SER A 7 -18.44 6.91 -6.13
N VAL A 8 -17.83 5.72 -6.17
CA VAL A 8 -16.59 5.44 -5.44
C VAL A 8 -15.45 6.26 -6.05
N VAL A 9 -14.94 7.24 -5.28
CA VAL A 9 -13.80 8.07 -5.67
C VAL A 9 -12.51 7.34 -5.30
N MET A 10 -11.93 6.64 -6.28
CA MET A 10 -10.64 5.96 -6.13
C MET A 10 -9.76 6.21 -7.36
N PRO A 11 -8.45 6.48 -7.20
CA PRO A 11 -7.53 6.57 -8.33
C PRO A 11 -7.53 5.25 -9.11
N SER A 12 -7.92 5.31 -10.37
CA SER A 12 -7.77 4.18 -11.31
C SER A 12 -6.67 4.49 -12.30
N ARG A 13 -6.05 3.44 -12.86
CA ARG A 13 -5.11 3.64 -13.96
C ARG A 13 -5.85 4.23 -15.16
N LYS A 14 -5.22 5.21 -15.82
CA LYS A 14 -5.74 5.81 -17.06
C LYS A 14 -5.83 4.78 -18.20
N SER A 15 -4.90 3.83 -18.24
CA SER A 15 -4.94 2.67 -19.14
C SER A 15 -5.74 1.53 -18.50
N LEU A 16 -6.70 0.99 -19.25
CA LEU A 16 -7.44 -0.23 -18.92
C LEU A 16 -6.61 -1.51 -19.16
N HIS A 17 -5.50 -1.39 -19.90
CA HIS A 17 -4.59 -2.50 -20.18
C HIS A 17 -3.40 -2.44 -19.20
N ILE A 18 -3.47 -3.26 -18.15
CA ILE A 18 -2.50 -3.34 -17.05
C ILE A 18 -1.55 -4.52 -17.24
N TYR A 19 -2.10 -5.70 -17.53
CA TYR A 19 -1.33 -6.90 -17.88
C TYR A 19 -1.12 -6.94 -19.39
N GLU A 20 0.11 -6.76 -19.82
CA GLU A 20 0.50 -6.85 -21.25
C GLU A 20 1.07 -8.24 -21.61
N ASN A 21 1.32 -9.07 -20.59
CA ASN A 21 1.70 -10.48 -20.65
C ASN A 21 2.91 -10.82 -21.55
N TRP A 22 3.91 -9.93 -21.65
CA TRP A 22 5.15 -10.26 -22.36
C TRP A 22 5.84 -11.46 -21.72
N LYS A 23 6.19 -12.46 -22.53
CA LYS A 23 6.88 -13.67 -22.09
C LYS A 23 8.39 -13.45 -22.12
N VAL A 24 9.06 -13.82 -21.03
CA VAL A 24 10.52 -13.79 -20.94
C VAL A 24 11.04 -15.20 -20.77
N TYR A 25 11.79 -15.68 -21.76
CA TYR A 25 12.38 -17.01 -21.78
C TYR A 25 13.84 -16.97 -21.31
N SER A 26 14.31 -18.03 -20.65
CA SER A 26 15.73 -18.24 -20.33
C SER A 26 16.55 -18.44 -21.61
N ARG A 27 17.86 -18.45 -21.48
CA ARG A 27 18.78 -18.75 -22.59
C ARG A 27 18.48 -20.13 -23.22
N GLN A 28 18.09 -21.11 -22.42
CA GLN A 28 17.69 -22.47 -22.85
C GLN A 28 16.24 -22.58 -23.34
N GLY A 29 15.48 -21.47 -23.36
CA GLY A 29 14.09 -21.46 -23.83
C GLY A 29 13.04 -21.84 -22.79
N LYS A 30 13.38 -21.95 -21.50
CA LYS A 30 12.38 -22.11 -20.41
C LYS A 30 11.61 -20.81 -20.20
N LEU A 31 10.29 -20.85 -20.07
CA LEU A 31 9.51 -19.65 -19.71
C LEU A 31 9.80 -19.26 -18.25
N MET A 32 10.43 -18.10 -18.05
CA MET A 32 10.91 -17.68 -16.73
C MET A 32 9.86 -16.88 -15.96
N PHE A 33 9.30 -15.86 -16.60
CA PHE A 33 8.30 -14.96 -16.02
C PHE A 33 7.58 -14.16 -17.09
N ARG A 34 6.56 -13.41 -16.68
CA ARG A 34 5.86 -12.43 -17.51
C ARG A 34 6.08 -11.01 -17.05
N CYS A 35 6.07 -10.07 -17.97
CA CYS A 35 6.28 -8.66 -17.67
C CYS A 35 5.43 -7.72 -18.54
N ASN A 36 5.58 -6.42 -18.27
CA ASN A 36 5.01 -5.37 -19.10
C ASN A 36 5.97 -5.04 -20.26
N GLN A 37 5.45 -4.35 -21.27
CA GLN A 37 6.19 -3.95 -22.46
C GLN A 37 7.39 -3.08 -22.11
N LYS A 38 7.25 -2.17 -21.12
CA LYS A 38 8.36 -1.32 -20.66
C LYS A 38 9.56 -2.15 -20.19
N LYS A 39 9.32 -3.21 -19.41
CA LYS A 39 10.38 -4.11 -18.92
C LYS A 39 10.94 -4.96 -20.07
N ALA A 40 10.11 -5.46 -20.97
CA ALA A 40 10.59 -6.21 -22.13
C ALA A 40 11.52 -5.35 -23.02
N ARG A 41 11.12 -4.11 -23.33
CA ARG A 41 11.95 -3.15 -24.06
C ARG A 41 13.26 -2.85 -23.35
N TRP A 42 13.23 -2.66 -22.03
CA TRP A 42 14.46 -2.43 -21.26
C TRP A 42 15.52 -3.53 -21.46
N TYR A 43 15.12 -4.80 -21.59
CA TYR A 43 16.05 -5.90 -21.90
C TYR A 43 16.54 -5.85 -23.35
N LEU A 44 15.66 -5.58 -24.31
CA LEU A 44 15.99 -5.48 -25.73
C LEU A 44 16.96 -4.33 -26.01
N ASP A 45 16.66 -3.14 -25.48
CA ASP A 45 17.46 -1.91 -25.68
C ASP A 45 18.88 -2.01 -25.08
N ARG A 46 19.11 -2.99 -24.19
CA ARG A 46 20.40 -3.26 -23.54
C ARG A 46 21.09 -4.51 -24.07
N GLU A 47 20.54 -5.12 -25.11
CA GLU A 47 21.09 -6.35 -25.71
C GLU A 47 21.17 -7.53 -24.70
N LEU A 48 20.33 -7.47 -23.65
CA LEU A 48 20.20 -8.51 -22.63
C LEU A 48 19.17 -9.58 -23.01
N ALA A 49 18.44 -9.37 -24.10
CA ALA A 49 17.51 -10.31 -24.68
C ALA A 49 17.35 -10.06 -26.19
N VAL A 50 16.90 -11.09 -26.90
CA VAL A 50 16.49 -11.01 -28.30
C VAL A 50 14.99 -11.27 -28.44
N LYS A 51 14.35 -10.69 -29.46
CA LYS A 51 12.95 -10.99 -29.77
C LYS A 51 12.82 -12.41 -30.32
N ARG A 52 11.74 -13.11 -30.00
CA ARG A 52 11.47 -14.44 -30.59
C ARG A 52 10.64 -14.29 -31.86
N ASP A 53 11.00 -15.04 -32.90
CA ASP A 53 10.36 -14.91 -34.22
C ASP A 53 8.90 -15.38 -34.25
N LYS A 54 8.57 -16.42 -33.46
CA LYS A 54 7.26 -17.08 -33.47
C LYS A 54 6.21 -16.42 -32.57
N GLU A 55 6.60 -15.44 -31.74
CA GLU A 55 5.72 -14.86 -30.72
C GLU A 55 5.94 -13.34 -30.62
N GLU A 56 4.92 -12.55 -30.95
CA GLU A 56 5.02 -11.08 -31.03
C GLU A 56 5.47 -10.44 -29.70
N ARG A 57 4.95 -10.96 -28.57
CA ARG A 57 5.22 -10.47 -27.20
C ARG A 57 6.10 -11.43 -26.42
N ALA A 58 7.21 -11.86 -27.02
CA ALA A 58 8.18 -12.74 -26.39
C ALA A 58 9.62 -12.27 -26.61
N ILE A 59 10.42 -12.37 -25.56
CA ILE A 59 11.87 -12.16 -25.60
C ILE A 59 12.59 -13.36 -24.96
N GLN A 60 13.82 -13.60 -25.39
CA GLN A 60 14.69 -14.65 -24.87
C GLN A 60 15.97 -14.02 -24.34
N LEU A 61 16.31 -14.30 -23.08
CA LEU A 61 17.52 -13.78 -22.46
C LEU A 61 18.77 -14.31 -23.16
N THR A 62 19.78 -13.46 -23.32
CA THR A 62 21.07 -13.81 -23.93
C THR A 62 22.08 -14.37 -22.92
N PHE A 63 21.76 -14.31 -21.63
CA PHE A 63 22.63 -14.70 -20.52
C PHE A 63 21.94 -15.71 -19.58
N GLU A 64 22.74 -16.37 -18.74
CA GLU A 64 22.24 -17.27 -17.71
C GLU A 64 21.74 -16.49 -16.48
N ALA A 65 20.43 -16.54 -16.23
CA ALA A 65 19.86 -15.89 -15.06
C ALA A 65 20.22 -16.68 -13.78
N LYS A 66 20.54 -15.98 -12.69
CA LYS A 66 20.84 -16.62 -11.40
C LYS A 66 19.68 -17.42 -10.80
N GLY A 67 18.44 -17.03 -11.10
CA GLY A 67 17.24 -17.71 -10.64
C GLY A 67 16.73 -18.71 -11.66
N GLN A 68 16.19 -19.84 -11.20
CA GLN A 68 15.64 -20.91 -12.04
C GLN A 68 14.28 -20.58 -12.68
N GLY A 69 13.74 -19.38 -12.42
CA GLY A 69 12.42 -18.96 -12.87
C GLY A 69 11.30 -19.63 -12.08
N HIS A 70 10.10 -19.63 -12.65
CA HIS A 70 8.94 -20.28 -12.09
C HIS A 70 8.72 -21.67 -12.70
N ASP A 71 7.97 -22.52 -12.00
CA ASP A 71 7.54 -23.83 -12.52
C ASP A 71 6.45 -23.67 -13.58
N GLU A 72 6.33 -24.63 -14.48
CA GLU A 72 5.37 -24.63 -15.61
C GLU A 72 3.89 -24.49 -15.19
N ASN A 73 3.59 -24.91 -13.96
CA ASN A 73 2.25 -24.85 -13.38
C ASN A 73 2.07 -23.67 -12.41
N ASP A 74 3.07 -22.80 -12.24
CA ASP A 74 2.97 -21.64 -11.37
C ASP A 74 2.05 -20.57 -11.99
N TYR A 75 1.17 -20.00 -11.17
CA TYR A 75 0.38 -18.79 -11.45
C TYR A 75 1.22 -17.63 -12.01
N MET A 76 2.49 -17.52 -11.66
CA MET A 76 3.35 -16.39 -12.07
C MET A 76 3.73 -16.37 -13.56
N ILE A 77 3.56 -17.48 -14.26
CA ILE A 77 3.79 -17.58 -15.71
C ILE A 77 2.49 -17.79 -16.50
N GLU A 78 1.34 -17.65 -15.86
CA GLU A 78 0.03 -17.68 -16.52
C GLU A 78 -0.28 -16.34 -17.20
N ASP A 79 -0.98 -16.38 -18.34
CA ASP A 79 -1.53 -15.17 -18.96
C ASP A 79 -2.62 -14.56 -18.07
N ARG A 80 -2.49 -13.28 -17.71
CA ARG A 80 -3.47 -12.59 -16.86
C ARG A 80 -4.44 -11.77 -17.69
N LYS A 81 -5.73 -11.87 -17.35
CA LYS A 81 -6.80 -11.06 -17.96
C LYS A 81 -6.89 -9.70 -17.28
N ASN A 82 -7.14 -8.65 -18.07
CA ASN A 82 -7.40 -7.30 -17.55
C ASN A 82 -8.86 -7.15 -17.12
N ILE A 83 -9.24 -7.89 -16.09
CA ILE A 83 -10.59 -7.92 -15.54
C ILE A 83 -10.54 -7.87 -14.02
N CYS A 84 -11.62 -7.40 -13.40
CA CYS A 84 -11.81 -7.57 -11.98
C CYS A 84 -11.92 -9.06 -11.64
N VAL A 85 -11.09 -9.56 -10.73
CA VAL A 85 -11.12 -10.97 -10.31
C VAL A 85 -12.40 -11.37 -9.58
N VAL A 86 -13.22 -10.39 -9.16
CA VAL A 86 -14.48 -10.60 -8.45
C VAL A 86 -15.68 -10.66 -9.39
N CYS A 87 -15.81 -9.70 -10.31
CA CYS A 87 -17.01 -9.54 -11.13
C CYS A 87 -16.75 -9.47 -12.65
N ALA A 88 -15.53 -9.76 -13.10
CA ALA A 88 -15.08 -9.70 -14.49
C ALA A 88 -15.15 -8.32 -15.18
N SER A 89 -15.57 -7.25 -14.49
CA SER A 89 -15.60 -5.90 -15.07
C SER A 89 -14.23 -5.50 -15.61
N GLN A 90 -14.21 -4.91 -16.81
CA GLN A 90 -13.02 -4.33 -17.44
C GLN A 90 -12.89 -2.82 -17.14
N ALA A 91 -13.89 -2.21 -16.50
CA ALA A 91 -13.93 -0.78 -16.25
C ALA A 91 -13.47 -0.42 -14.82
N GLY A 92 -12.79 0.71 -14.70
CA GLY A 92 -12.38 1.25 -13.39
C GLY A 92 -11.45 0.32 -12.62
N LEU A 93 -10.55 -0.37 -13.33
CA LEU A 93 -9.60 -1.30 -12.73
C LEU A 93 -8.57 -0.59 -11.85
N THR A 94 -8.29 -1.23 -10.73
CA THR A 94 -7.32 -0.84 -9.71
C THR A 94 -6.47 -2.06 -9.37
N LEU A 95 -5.24 -1.81 -8.90
CA LEU A 95 -4.34 -2.87 -8.46
C LEU A 95 -4.45 -2.98 -6.93
N HIS A 96 -5.00 -4.07 -6.44
CA HIS A 96 -5.20 -4.33 -5.02
C HIS A 96 -4.07 -5.22 -4.47
N HIS A 97 -3.54 -4.85 -3.32
CA HIS A 97 -2.60 -5.65 -2.56
C HIS A 97 -3.36 -6.54 -1.57
N VAL A 98 -3.45 -7.85 -1.84
CA VAL A 98 -4.14 -8.81 -0.96
C VAL A 98 -3.57 -8.76 0.46
N VAL A 99 -2.24 -8.72 0.58
CA VAL A 99 -1.56 -8.36 1.83
C VAL A 99 -1.32 -6.85 1.80
N PRO A 100 -1.95 -6.05 2.68
CA PRO A 100 -1.92 -4.60 2.60
C PRO A 100 -0.51 -4.01 2.58
N TYR A 101 -0.32 -2.96 1.77
CA TYR A 101 0.97 -2.28 1.61
C TYR A 101 1.54 -1.77 2.94
N VAL A 102 0.66 -1.32 3.85
CA VAL A 102 1.05 -0.82 5.19
C VAL A 102 1.92 -1.82 5.96
N TYR A 103 1.70 -3.12 5.80
CA TYR A 103 2.54 -4.18 6.37
C TYR A 103 3.65 -4.60 5.42
N ARG A 104 3.30 -4.83 4.14
CA ARG A 104 4.21 -5.44 3.16
C ARG A 104 5.51 -4.65 2.97
N GLN A 105 5.47 -3.33 3.09
CA GLN A 105 6.66 -2.49 2.95
C GLN A 105 7.74 -2.80 4.01
N TRP A 106 7.35 -3.33 5.16
CA TRP A 106 8.21 -3.70 6.30
C TRP A 106 8.68 -5.16 6.29
N PHE A 107 8.21 -5.97 5.33
CA PHE A 107 8.61 -7.39 5.25
C PHE A 107 10.11 -7.52 4.90
N PRO A 108 10.78 -8.61 5.36
CA PRO A 108 12.15 -8.90 4.98
C PRO A 108 12.24 -9.12 3.46
N LEU A 109 13.39 -8.80 2.87
CA LEU A 109 13.60 -8.84 1.41
C LEU A 109 13.28 -10.21 0.79
N ALA A 110 13.57 -11.29 1.52
CA ALA A 110 13.29 -12.67 1.13
C ALA A 110 11.79 -12.93 0.86
N ILE A 111 10.89 -12.15 1.46
CA ILE A 111 9.43 -12.25 1.27
C ILE A 111 8.90 -11.11 0.40
N LYS A 112 9.40 -9.88 0.65
CA LYS A 112 8.95 -8.65 0.00
C LYS A 112 9.03 -8.72 -1.53
N SER A 113 10.05 -9.38 -2.07
CA SER A 113 10.35 -9.47 -3.50
C SER A 113 9.34 -10.28 -4.33
N LYS A 114 8.48 -11.11 -3.71
CA LYS A 114 7.40 -11.89 -4.38
C LYS A 114 6.03 -11.19 -4.38
N SER A 115 6.00 -9.85 -4.44
CA SER A 115 4.75 -9.07 -4.30
C SER A 115 3.72 -9.27 -5.41
N SER A 116 4.16 -9.58 -6.63
CA SER A 116 3.29 -9.67 -7.80
C SER A 116 2.28 -10.84 -7.78
N ARG A 117 2.47 -11.83 -6.91
CA ARG A 117 1.47 -12.90 -6.69
C ARG A 117 0.22 -12.38 -6.00
N ASP A 118 0.40 -11.50 -5.02
CA ASP A 118 -0.66 -10.94 -4.18
C ASP A 118 -1.18 -9.59 -4.72
N LEU A 119 -0.90 -9.28 -5.99
CA LEU A 119 -1.37 -8.09 -6.69
C LEU A 119 -2.45 -8.48 -7.70
N LEU A 120 -3.70 -8.20 -7.35
CA LEU A 120 -4.89 -8.59 -8.11
C LEU A 120 -5.65 -7.37 -8.64
N LEU A 121 -6.34 -7.54 -9.76
CA LEU A 121 -7.17 -6.48 -10.33
C LEU A 121 -8.57 -6.50 -9.75
N LEU A 122 -9.01 -5.35 -9.23
CA LEU A 122 -10.37 -5.12 -8.77
C LEU A 122 -10.94 -3.87 -9.44
N CYS A 123 -12.23 -3.89 -9.81
CA CYS A 123 -12.93 -2.65 -10.15
C CYS A 123 -13.15 -1.81 -8.88
N LYS A 124 -13.35 -0.50 -9.01
CA LYS A 124 -13.53 0.42 -7.86
C LYS A 124 -14.60 -0.06 -6.86
N GLU A 125 -15.72 -0.56 -7.34
CA GLU A 125 -16.83 -1.04 -6.49
C GLU A 125 -16.42 -2.26 -5.66
N CYS A 126 -15.78 -3.26 -6.27
CA CYS A 126 -15.34 -4.45 -5.54
C CYS A 126 -14.19 -4.13 -4.60
N HIS A 127 -13.29 -3.22 -5.00
CA HIS A 127 -12.20 -2.75 -4.15
C HIS A 127 -12.73 -2.03 -2.91
N ASP A 128 -13.60 -1.03 -3.06
CA ASP A 128 -14.18 -0.31 -1.93
C ASP A 128 -14.94 -1.24 -0.98
N ARG A 129 -15.75 -2.16 -1.52
CA ARG A 129 -16.46 -3.15 -0.71
C ARG A 129 -15.50 -4.00 0.11
N TYR A 130 -14.45 -4.55 -0.50
CA TYR A 130 -13.46 -5.35 0.22
C TYR A 130 -12.66 -4.51 1.22
N GLU A 131 -12.32 -3.26 0.89
CA GLU A 131 -11.51 -2.39 1.75
C GLU A 131 -12.19 -2.09 3.09
N ARG A 132 -13.53 -2.12 3.15
CA ARG A 132 -14.28 -2.04 4.41
C ARG A 132 -13.99 -3.23 5.33
N HIS A 133 -13.99 -4.44 4.78
CA HIS A 133 -13.63 -5.66 5.51
C HIS A 133 -12.15 -5.63 5.90
N ALA A 134 -11.26 -5.28 4.97
CA ALA A 134 -9.84 -5.14 5.24
C ALA A 134 -9.55 -4.09 6.33
N THR A 135 -10.28 -2.97 6.35
CA THR A 135 -10.15 -1.95 7.41
C THR A 135 -10.60 -2.48 8.76
N ALA A 136 -11.68 -3.26 8.83
CA ALA A 136 -12.08 -3.92 10.07
C ALA A 136 -11.00 -4.90 10.56
N PHE A 137 -10.41 -5.68 9.66
CA PHE A 137 -9.34 -6.62 10.02
C PHE A 137 -8.05 -5.91 10.47
N LYS A 138 -7.65 -4.81 9.83
CA LYS A 138 -6.54 -3.97 10.33
C LYS A 138 -6.79 -3.46 11.75
N LYS A 139 -8.03 -3.08 12.07
CA LYS A 139 -8.42 -2.64 13.43
C LYS A 139 -8.34 -3.79 14.44
N SER A 140 -8.71 -5.01 14.09
CA SER A 140 -8.54 -6.15 15.01
C SER A 140 -7.06 -6.46 15.25
N LEU A 141 -6.22 -6.40 14.19
CA LEU A 141 -4.77 -6.54 14.30
C LEU A 141 -4.14 -5.45 15.18
N ALA A 142 -4.66 -4.23 15.11
CA ALA A 142 -4.22 -3.13 15.97
C ALA A 142 -4.46 -3.43 17.46
N LEU A 143 -5.58 -4.07 17.81
CA LEU A 143 -5.86 -4.51 19.16
C LEU A 143 -5.00 -5.72 19.55
N GLU A 144 -4.95 -6.73 18.68
CA GLU A 144 -4.22 -7.99 18.91
C GLU A 144 -2.73 -7.77 19.19
N HIS A 145 -2.06 -6.95 18.37
CA HIS A 145 -0.65 -6.64 18.55
C HIS A 145 -0.42 -5.41 19.42
N GLY A 146 -1.49 -4.81 19.95
CA GLY A 146 -1.44 -3.57 20.72
C GLY A 146 -0.78 -2.42 19.96
N MET A 147 -0.92 -2.33 18.64
CA MET A 147 -0.33 -1.31 17.78
C MET A 147 -1.45 -0.46 17.13
N PRO A 148 -1.75 0.75 17.62
CA PRO A 148 -2.80 1.62 17.05
C PRO A 148 -2.58 1.91 15.56
N MET A 149 -3.66 2.17 14.82
CA MET A 149 -3.62 2.44 13.38
C MET A 149 -2.79 3.70 13.05
N GLU A 150 -2.77 4.66 13.97
CA GLU A 150 -2.03 5.92 13.90
C GLU A 150 -0.55 5.74 14.29
N GLY A 151 -0.14 4.55 14.77
CA GLY A 151 1.19 4.30 15.32
C GLY A 151 1.31 4.62 16.82
N LYS A 152 2.50 4.38 17.37
CA LYS A 152 2.89 4.70 18.77
C LYS A 152 4.00 5.74 18.80
N GLY A 153 4.21 6.37 19.96
CA GLY A 153 5.32 7.32 20.16
C GLY A 153 5.05 8.74 19.64
N TRP A 154 3.78 9.13 19.60
CA TRP A 154 3.39 10.52 19.32
C TRP A 154 3.74 11.42 20.51
N ILE A 155 4.28 12.60 20.22
CA ILE A 155 4.45 13.70 21.18
C ILE A 155 3.30 14.67 20.94
N VAL A 156 2.53 14.96 21.99
CA VAL A 156 1.44 15.94 21.92
C VAL A 156 2.03 17.33 22.11
N ILE A 157 1.59 18.29 21.31
CA ILE A 157 1.93 19.72 21.42
C ILE A 157 0.65 20.47 21.80
N PRO A 158 0.34 20.61 23.11
CA PRO A 158 -0.94 21.18 23.56
C PRO A 158 -1.15 22.62 23.10
N GLU A 159 -0.07 23.39 23.02
CA GLU A 159 -0.10 24.78 22.54
C GLU A 159 -0.60 24.87 21.10
N HIS A 160 -0.10 24.01 20.21
CA HIS A 160 -0.57 23.93 18.81
C HIS A 160 -2.05 23.55 18.73
N ARG A 161 -2.53 22.67 19.62
CA ARG A 161 -3.96 22.33 19.68
C ARG A 161 -4.81 23.56 20.00
N TYR A 162 -4.37 24.34 20.98
CA TYR A 162 -5.07 25.54 21.41
C TYR A 162 -5.06 26.60 20.30
N MET A 163 -3.89 26.91 19.74
CA MET A 163 -3.75 27.84 18.61
C MET A 163 -4.61 27.44 17.41
N ARG A 164 -4.62 26.15 17.05
CA ARG A 164 -5.45 25.65 15.95
C ARG A 164 -6.93 25.88 16.19
N LYS A 165 -7.44 25.52 17.37
CA LYS A 165 -8.85 25.69 17.71
C LYS A 165 -9.24 27.16 17.72
N THR A 166 -8.40 28.01 18.31
CA THR A 166 -8.59 29.46 18.39
C THR A 166 -8.63 30.08 17.00
N ALA A 167 -7.63 29.82 16.15
CA ALA A 167 -7.57 30.36 14.80
C ALA A 167 -8.72 29.84 13.90
N SER A 168 -9.07 28.56 14.01
CA SER A 168 -10.21 27.99 13.27
C SER A 168 -11.53 28.65 13.64
N ALA A 169 -11.73 28.97 14.93
CA ALA A 169 -12.92 29.67 15.40
C ALA A 169 -13.00 31.11 14.85
N LEU A 170 -11.86 31.82 14.80
CA LEU A 170 -11.77 33.15 14.20
C LEU A 170 -12.06 33.11 12.68
N LEU A 171 -11.47 32.17 11.95
CA LEU A 171 -11.69 32.05 10.50
C LEU A 171 -13.14 31.71 10.14
N SER A 172 -13.80 30.85 10.92
CA SER A 172 -15.12 30.32 10.57
C SER A 172 -16.31 31.09 11.17
N ALA A 173 -16.12 31.74 12.32
CA ALA A 173 -17.22 32.27 13.11
C ALA A 173 -16.98 33.66 13.73
N ALA A 174 -15.92 34.38 13.35
CA ALA A 174 -15.61 35.70 13.93
C ALA A 174 -16.79 36.69 13.90
N ASN A 175 -17.58 36.70 12.82
CA ASN A 175 -18.70 37.65 12.66
C ASN A 175 -19.93 37.31 13.52
N LYS A 176 -20.01 36.07 14.03
CA LYS A 176 -21.12 35.60 14.89
C LYS A 176 -20.73 35.55 16.36
N MET A 177 -19.49 35.90 16.68
CA MET A 177 -18.93 35.80 18.00
C MET A 177 -19.18 37.08 18.80
N PRO A 178 -19.49 36.99 20.10
CA PRO A 178 -19.49 38.16 20.98
C PRO A 178 -18.15 38.91 20.87
N VAL A 179 -18.20 40.24 20.79
CA VAL A 179 -17.02 41.09 20.52
C VAL A 179 -15.89 40.82 21.52
N GLU A 180 -16.23 40.71 22.80
CA GLU A 180 -15.27 40.41 23.88
C GLU A 180 -14.57 39.07 23.66
N ARG A 181 -15.32 38.03 23.29
CA ARG A 181 -14.75 36.70 23.02
C ARG A 181 -13.86 36.71 21.78
N ARG A 182 -14.23 37.46 20.73
CA ARG A 182 -13.41 37.61 19.53
C ARG A 182 -12.07 38.27 19.87
N GLN A 183 -12.10 39.38 20.60
CA GLN A 183 -10.89 40.10 21.02
C GLN A 183 -9.96 39.23 21.86
N GLN A 184 -10.50 38.43 22.79
CA GLN A 184 -9.70 37.48 23.57
C GLN A 184 -8.97 36.45 22.70
N LEU A 185 -9.65 35.92 21.68
CA LEU A 185 -9.06 34.94 20.77
C LEU A 185 -8.06 35.57 19.81
N GLU A 186 -8.33 36.79 19.33
CA GLU A 186 -7.38 37.58 18.53
C GLU A 186 -6.12 37.88 19.34
N GLN A 187 -6.26 38.32 20.59
CA GLN A 187 -5.14 38.58 21.49
C GLN A 187 -4.29 37.32 21.72
N THR A 188 -4.93 36.18 21.94
CA THR A 188 -4.24 34.88 22.12
C THR A 188 -3.35 34.54 20.91
N ILE A 189 -3.86 34.69 19.69
CA ILE A 189 -3.08 34.39 18.46
C ILE A 189 -2.00 35.46 18.24
N TYR A 190 -2.29 36.72 18.56
CA TYR A 190 -1.33 37.81 18.44
C TYR A 190 -0.13 37.60 19.36
N GLU A 191 -0.34 37.24 20.62
CA GLU A 191 0.73 36.94 21.58
C GLU A 191 1.60 35.79 21.10
N PHE A 192 0.99 34.71 20.61
CA PHE A 192 1.71 33.59 20.03
C PHE A 192 2.52 33.99 18.79
N TRP A 193 1.97 34.86 17.95
CA TRP A 193 2.65 35.38 16.76
C TRP A 193 3.86 36.23 17.13
N MET A 194 3.75 37.11 18.13
CA MET A 194 4.86 37.97 18.59
C MET A 194 6.03 37.16 19.18
N GLN A 195 5.77 35.97 19.69
CA GLN A 195 6.82 35.05 20.19
C GLN A 195 7.48 34.25 19.06
N ASN A 196 6.92 34.25 17.84
CA ASN A 196 7.44 33.55 16.68
C ASN A 196 8.14 34.51 15.70
N ALA A 197 9.42 34.79 15.96
CA ALA A 197 10.26 35.67 15.11
C ALA A 197 10.31 35.24 13.62
N SER A 198 10.04 33.97 13.31
CA SER A 198 9.99 33.49 11.92
C SER A 198 8.78 33.99 11.12
N TRP A 199 7.84 34.72 11.74
CA TRP A 199 6.55 35.14 11.16
C TRP A 199 6.43 36.65 10.95
N GLU A 200 7.52 37.41 11.04
CA GLU A 200 7.54 38.89 10.99
C GLU A 200 6.84 39.50 9.76
N ASN A 201 6.83 38.81 8.62
CA ASN A 201 6.27 39.31 7.35
C ASN A 201 4.89 38.72 6.99
N LEU A 202 4.20 38.06 7.93
CA LEU A 202 2.89 37.49 7.66
C LEU A 202 1.76 38.50 7.91
N THR A 203 0.74 38.45 7.07
CA THR A 203 -0.52 39.16 7.34
C THR A 203 -1.34 38.41 8.39
N TRP A 204 -2.27 39.11 9.06
CA TRP A 204 -3.15 38.49 10.06
C TRP A 204 -3.92 37.27 9.52
N GLY A 205 -4.42 37.35 8.29
CA GLY A 205 -5.09 36.21 7.64
C GLY A 205 -4.16 35.01 7.48
N GLN A 206 -2.91 35.23 7.05
CA GLN A 206 -1.92 34.17 6.91
C GLN A 206 -1.52 33.55 8.26
N VAL A 207 -1.41 34.36 9.32
CA VAL A 207 -1.18 33.88 10.69
C VAL A 207 -2.30 32.95 11.13
N LEU A 208 -3.57 33.36 10.94
CA LEU A 208 -4.72 32.53 11.29
C LEU A 208 -4.75 31.22 10.48
N GLU A 209 -4.50 31.27 9.18
CA GLU A 209 -4.44 30.07 8.34
C GLU A 209 -3.32 29.11 8.78
N LYS A 210 -2.13 29.64 9.10
CA LYS A 210 -1.02 28.84 9.62
C LYS A 210 -1.34 28.19 10.96
N CYS A 211 -1.85 28.96 11.93
CA CYS A 211 -2.27 28.43 13.23
C CYS A 211 -3.37 27.37 13.08
N ALA A 212 -4.37 27.61 12.21
CA ALA A 212 -5.44 26.65 11.95
C ALA A 212 -4.93 25.35 11.29
N ALA A 213 -3.79 25.40 10.59
CA ALA A 213 -3.14 24.25 9.98
C ALA A 213 -2.17 23.51 10.93
N PHE A 214 -1.98 23.96 12.17
CA PHE A 214 -1.05 23.32 13.09
C PHE A 214 -1.39 21.86 13.37
N LYS A 215 -0.34 21.04 13.39
CA LYS A 215 -0.43 19.68 13.92
C LYS A 215 -0.19 19.75 15.42
N ASP A 216 -1.14 19.22 16.18
CA ASP A 216 -1.07 19.13 17.65
C ASP A 216 -0.40 17.86 18.15
N MET A 217 0.14 17.07 17.23
CA MET A 217 0.96 15.90 17.50
C MET A 217 2.09 15.80 16.48
N GLU A 218 3.26 15.37 16.93
CA GLU A 218 4.41 15.09 16.10
C GLU A 218 5.04 13.72 16.41
N ARG A 219 5.85 13.21 15.49
CA ARG A 219 6.53 11.92 15.66
C ARG A 219 7.70 12.10 16.63
N GLY A 220 7.63 11.46 17.79
CA GLY A 220 8.74 11.46 18.74
C GLY A 220 9.88 10.51 18.34
N PRO A 221 10.98 10.48 19.10
CA PRO A 221 12.13 9.60 18.84
C PRO A 221 11.78 8.10 18.84
N GLY A 222 10.79 7.69 19.63
CA GLY A 222 10.28 6.32 19.69
C GLY A 222 9.05 6.07 18.82
N PHE A 223 8.82 6.91 17.79
CA PHE A 223 7.66 6.73 16.92
C PHE A 223 7.79 5.44 16.10
N THR A 224 6.72 4.65 16.08
CA THR A 224 6.65 3.42 15.29
C THR A 224 5.32 3.37 14.57
N GLU A 225 5.37 3.16 13.26
CA GLU A 225 4.16 3.04 12.45
C GLU A 225 3.43 1.72 12.78
N HIS A 226 2.10 1.73 12.62
CA HIS A 226 1.27 0.55 12.85
C HIS A 226 1.84 -0.70 12.16
N GLY A 227 2.07 -0.60 10.85
CA GLY A 227 2.53 -1.74 10.05
C GLY A 227 3.94 -2.18 10.40
N GLU A 228 4.81 -1.25 10.79
CA GLU A 228 6.17 -1.54 11.24
C GLU A 228 6.14 -2.37 12.53
N GLY A 229 5.44 -1.88 13.56
CA GLY A 229 5.41 -2.55 14.85
C GLY A 229 4.70 -3.92 14.79
N VAL A 230 3.64 -4.06 13.98
CA VAL A 230 3.00 -5.36 13.75
C VAL A 230 3.99 -6.34 13.10
N VAL A 231 4.68 -5.92 12.04
CA VAL A 231 5.64 -6.80 11.35
C VAL A 231 6.84 -7.13 12.22
N GLN A 232 7.39 -6.17 12.96
CA GLN A 232 8.45 -6.42 13.93
C GLN A 232 8.03 -7.45 14.98
N HIS A 233 6.78 -7.37 15.47
CA HIS A 233 6.26 -8.37 16.40
C HIS A 233 6.18 -9.76 15.76
N LEU A 234 5.64 -9.88 14.55
CA LEU A 234 5.52 -11.14 13.80
C LEU A 234 6.88 -11.74 13.39
N MET A 235 7.94 -10.93 13.36
CA MET A 235 9.29 -11.38 13.02
C MET A 235 10.13 -11.83 14.23
N LYS A 236 9.60 -11.72 15.46
CA LYS A 236 10.32 -12.13 16.68
C LYS A 236 10.66 -13.62 16.69
N ASN A 237 9.71 -14.46 16.29
CA ASN A 237 9.93 -15.88 16.17
C ASN A 237 10.55 -16.15 14.80
N LYS A 238 11.83 -16.48 14.79
CA LYS A 238 12.61 -16.80 13.60
C LYS A 238 13.37 -18.11 13.82
N TYR A 239 13.43 -18.93 12.79
CA TYR A 239 14.33 -20.08 12.75
C TYR A 239 15.08 -20.13 11.42
N ILE A 240 16.12 -20.94 11.39
CA ILE A 240 16.96 -21.17 10.21
C ILE A 240 16.69 -22.60 9.73
N THR A 241 16.46 -22.78 8.43
CA THR A 241 16.31 -24.12 7.86
C THR A 241 17.67 -24.82 7.77
N GLU A 242 17.71 -26.10 8.14
CA GLU A 242 18.90 -26.95 7.99
C GLU A 242 19.34 -27.01 6.52
N GLU A 243 18.38 -27.07 5.60
CA GLU A 243 18.61 -26.96 4.17
C GLU A 243 18.84 -25.48 3.78
N GLY A 244 20.10 -25.14 3.52
CA GLY A 244 20.48 -23.88 2.86
C GLY A 244 20.57 -22.63 3.75
N ASN A 245 20.54 -22.78 5.09
CA ASN A 245 20.75 -21.69 6.06
C ASN A 245 19.79 -20.49 5.86
N LYS A 246 18.50 -20.77 5.57
CA LYS A 246 17.52 -19.74 5.22
C LYS A 246 16.67 -19.34 6.41
N GLU A 247 16.46 -18.05 6.56
CA GLU A 247 15.62 -17.49 7.63
C GLU A 247 14.14 -17.66 7.32
N ARG A 248 13.38 -18.09 8.33
CA ARG A 248 11.93 -18.29 8.28
C ARG A 248 11.25 -17.61 9.45
N TRP A 249 10.07 -17.05 9.19
CA TRP A 249 9.23 -16.34 10.15
C TRP A 249 7.82 -16.93 10.17
N PRO A 250 7.55 -17.98 10.97
CA PRO A 250 6.28 -18.72 10.93
C PRO A 250 5.06 -17.84 11.21
N ASP A 251 5.16 -16.88 12.12
CA ASP A 251 4.04 -15.98 12.43
C ASP A 251 3.75 -15.02 11.26
N LEU A 252 4.79 -14.53 10.59
CA LEU A 252 4.64 -13.71 9.39
C LEU A 252 4.07 -14.52 8.22
N GLU A 253 4.45 -15.79 8.07
CA GLU A 253 3.86 -16.71 7.09
C GLU A 253 2.37 -16.91 7.35
N LYS A 254 1.99 -17.19 8.61
CA LYS A 254 0.61 -17.31 9.04
C LYS A 254 -0.17 -16.03 8.76
N PHE A 255 0.40 -14.87 9.06
CA PHE A 255 -0.19 -13.57 8.80
C PHE A 255 -0.48 -13.33 7.31
N ILE A 256 0.46 -13.69 6.43
CA ILE A 256 0.27 -13.60 4.97
C ILE A 256 -0.87 -14.52 4.52
N LYS A 257 -0.90 -15.76 5.01
CA LYS A 257 -1.97 -16.72 4.70
C LYS A 257 -3.33 -16.23 5.21
N GLN A 258 -3.40 -15.65 6.41
CA GLN A 258 -4.62 -15.04 6.95
C GLN A 258 -5.16 -13.94 6.03
N TRP A 259 -4.29 -13.04 5.54
CA TRP A 259 -4.71 -12.01 4.57
C TRP A 259 -5.19 -12.59 3.25
N ARG A 260 -4.52 -13.63 2.74
CA ARG A 260 -4.94 -14.34 1.53
C ARG A 260 -6.31 -14.99 1.71
N GLN A 261 -6.53 -15.69 2.82
CA GLN A 261 -7.81 -16.32 3.13
C GLN A 261 -8.91 -15.28 3.33
N HIS A 262 -8.64 -14.22 4.11
CA HIS A 262 -9.57 -13.11 4.32
C HIS A 262 -10.01 -12.46 3.00
N PHE A 263 -9.11 -12.34 2.02
CA PHE A 263 -9.47 -11.88 0.68
C PHE A 263 -10.45 -12.84 -0.01
N LEU A 264 -10.21 -14.15 0.03
CA LEU A 264 -11.15 -15.13 -0.55
C LEU A 264 -12.53 -15.05 0.12
N ASP A 265 -12.55 -14.98 1.46
CA ASP A 265 -13.78 -15.00 2.25
C ASP A 265 -14.66 -13.76 2.00
N HIS A 266 -14.05 -12.58 1.89
CA HIS A 266 -14.77 -11.30 1.84
C HIS A 266 -14.81 -10.64 0.46
N ALA A 267 -13.80 -10.85 -0.40
CA ALA A 267 -13.86 -10.37 -1.78
C ALA A 267 -14.62 -11.35 -2.69
N GLN A 268 -14.63 -12.64 -2.35
CA GLN A 268 -15.33 -13.72 -3.07
C GLN A 268 -15.03 -13.70 -4.58
N PRO A 269 -13.76 -13.92 -4.98
CA PRO A 269 -13.37 -13.76 -6.36
C PRO A 269 -13.81 -14.93 -7.25
N HIS A 270 -14.70 -14.67 -8.23
CA HIS A 270 -15.21 -15.70 -9.16
C HIS A 270 -14.31 -15.92 -10.39
N HIS A 271 -13.36 -15.02 -10.63
CA HIS A 271 -12.50 -15.01 -11.82
C HIS A 271 -11.00 -14.99 -11.47
N LEU A 272 -10.66 -15.34 -10.23
CA LEU A 272 -9.28 -15.59 -9.84
C LEU A 272 -8.81 -16.93 -10.41
N SER A 273 -7.55 -17.00 -10.84
CA SER A 273 -6.97 -18.25 -11.35
C SER A 273 -7.00 -19.34 -10.29
N SER A 274 -7.30 -20.57 -10.69
CA SER A 274 -7.20 -21.75 -9.84
C SER A 274 -5.76 -22.07 -9.43
N ARG A 275 -4.75 -21.49 -10.09
CA ARG A 275 -3.33 -21.59 -9.71
C ARG A 275 -2.94 -20.61 -8.59
N TRP A 276 -3.80 -19.64 -8.26
CA TRP A 276 -3.59 -18.77 -7.11
C TRP A 276 -4.11 -19.46 -5.85
N SER A 277 -3.25 -19.62 -4.85
CA SER A 277 -3.58 -20.32 -3.61
C SER A 277 -3.07 -19.59 -2.38
N VAL A 278 -3.80 -19.70 -1.27
CA VAL A 278 -3.40 -19.24 0.06
C VAL A 278 -2.02 -19.79 0.45
N ASP A 279 -1.78 -21.07 0.14
CA ASP A 279 -0.55 -21.80 0.49
C ASP A 279 0.57 -21.64 -0.53
N SER A 280 0.40 -20.77 -1.54
CA SER A 280 1.46 -20.49 -2.50
C SER A 280 2.73 -20.00 -1.80
N ASP A 281 3.88 -20.40 -2.33
CA ASP A 281 5.18 -20.05 -1.76
C ASP A 281 5.37 -18.54 -1.55
N ILE A 282 5.92 -18.21 -0.39
CA ILE A 282 6.06 -16.87 0.18
C ILE A 282 7.49 -16.34 -0.02
N TYR A 283 8.48 -17.22 -0.09
CA TYR A 283 9.90 -16.86 -0.06
C TYR A 283 10.50 -16.85 -1.46
N THR A 284 11.48 -15.98 -1.71
CA THR A 284 12.26 -16.04 -2.96
C THR A 284 13.14 -17.28 -3.01
N ASN A 285 12.97 -18.09 -4.06
CA ASN A 285 13.90 -19.17 -4.37
C ASN A 285 15.26 -18.55 -4.74
N GLY A 286 16.23 -18.63 -3.84
CA GLY A 286 17.60 -18.15 -4.06
C GLY A 286 18.14 -17.12 -3.06
N ALA A 287 17.44 -16.88 -1.95
CA ALA A 287 18.08 -16.40 -0.72
C ALA A 287 18.46 -17.61 0.14
#